data_AF-A0A962QCA8-F1
#
_entry.id   AF-A0A962QCA8-F1
#
_cell.length_a   1.000
_cell.length_b   1.000
_cell.length_c   1.000
_cell.angle_alpha   90.00
_cell.angle_beta   90.00
_cell.angle_gamma   90.00
#
_symmetry.space_group_name_H-M   'P 1'
#
loop_
_entity.id
_entity.type
_entity.pdbx_description
1 polymer ?
#
loop_
_entity_poly.entity_id
_entity_poly.type
_entity_poly.pdbx_seq_one_letter_code
_entity_poly.pdbx_strand_id
1 'polypeptide(L)'
;WHNGIFTGAVADEVAQDCQKKAITCTGPAGSVCLMHTRLLHGSAPNFGKRSRNLFICVYSAEDAIPCSSNPMPSKFEGLIVSGEKTNKVRSIPYEIKLPQKPTTASFFDQQAKSE
;
A
#
# COMPACT_ATOMS: atom_id res chain seq x y z
N TRP A 1 0.21 14.49 6.78
CA TRP A 1 -0.08 15.72 6.02
C TRP A 1 0.98 16.72 6.40
N HIS A 2 1.66 17.32 5.44
CA HIS A 2 2.66 18.37 5.69
C HIS A 2 2.26 19.59 4.87
N ASN A 3 2.17 20.76 5.51
CA ASN A 3 1.77 22.02 4.86
C ASN A 3 0.45 21.92 4.06
N GLY A 4 -0.53 21.17 4.57
CA GLY A 4 -1.82 20.98 3.90
C GLY A 4 -1.80 20.03 2.70
N ILE A 5 -0.70 19.30 2.46
CA ILE A 5 -0.56 18.31 1.39
C ILE A 5 -0.52 16.89 1.98
N PHE A 6 -1.22 15.95 1.34
CA PHE A 6 -1.13 14.54 1.70
C PHE A 6 0.14 13.92 1.11
N THR A 7 1.04 13.49 1.98
CA THR A 7 2.37 12.95 1.62
C THR A 7 2.45 11.44 1.85
N GLY A 8 1.43 10.86 2.49
CA GLY A 8 1.46 9.47 2.98
C GLY A 8 2.51 9.21 4.06
N ALA A 9 3.15 10.24 4.61
CA ALA A 9 4.06 10.11 5.75
C ALA A 9 3.30 9.71 7.02
N VAL A 10 4.00 8.95 7.86
CA VAL A 10 3.57 8.58 9.21
C VAL A 10 4.13 9.64 10.17
N ALA A 11 3.38 10.02 11.19
CA ALA A 11 3.86 10.96 12.20
C ALA A 11 5.12 10.42 12.90
N ASP A 12 6.09 11.30 13.18
CA ASP A 12 7.40 10.90 13.69
C ASP A 12 7.30 10.15 15.02
N GLU A 13 6.42 10.57 15.93
CA GLU A 13 6.27 9.87 17.22
C GLU A 13 5.75 8.44 17.01
N VAL A 14 4.79 8.26 16.10
CA VAL A 14 4.24 6.94 15.74
C VAL A 14 5.32 6.09 15.08
N ALA A 15 6.11 6.66 14.17
CA ALA A 15 7.20 5.96 13.50
C ALA A 15 8.26 5.49 14.52
N GLN A 16 8.68 6.36 15.44
CA GLN A 16 9.65 6.04 16.49
C GLN A 16 9.15 4.93 17.42
N ASP A 17 7.88 4.97 17.82
CA ASP A 17 7.30 3.95 18.68
C ASP A 17 7.11 2.61 17.99
N CYS A 18 6.69 2.62 16.72
CA CYS A 18 6.58 1.41 15.93
C CYS A 18 7.95 0.80 15.60
N GLN A 19 8.98 1.63 15.38
CA GLN A 19 10.34 1.16 15.10
C GLN A 19 10.91 0.29 16.23
N LYS A 20 10.59 0.60 17.49
CA LYS A 20 10.98 -0.20 18.67
C LYS A 20 10.41 -1.62 18.65
N LYS A 21 9.31 -1.84 17.91
CA LYS A 21 8.57 -3.10 17.81
C LYS A 21 8.69 -3.73 16.42
N ALA A 22 9.44 -3.11 15.52
CA ALA A 22 9.54 -3.54 14.13
C ALA A 22 10.25 -4.90 14.04
N ILE A 23 9.71 -5.77 13.19
CA ILE A 23 10.31 -7.07 12.90
C ILE A 23 10.79 -7.05 11.45
N THR A 24 12.06 -7.39 11.24
CA THR A 24 12.62 -7.51 9.89
C THR A 24 12.11 -8.79 9.24
N CYS A 25 11.37 -8.65 8.14
CA CYS A 25 10.95 -9.77 7.30
C CYS A 25 11.96 -10.00 6.18
N THR A 26 12.63 -11.16 6.19
CA THR A 26 13.58 -11.58 5.15
C THR A 26 13.27 -12.98 4.65
N GLY A 27 13.76 -13.31 3.45
CA GLY A 27 13.63 -14.64 2.86
C GLY A 27 14.46 -14.77 1.57
N PRO A 28 14.79 -16.01 1.15
CA PRO A 28 15.41 -16.26 -0.15
C PRO A 28 14.48 -15.89 -1.32
N ALA A 29 15.03 -15.90 -2.55
CA ALA A 29 14.22 -15.76 -3.76
C ALA A 29 13.10 -16.82 -3.80
N GLY A 30 11.88 -16.38 -4.11
CA GLY A 30 10.68 -17.24 -4.09
C GLY A 30 9.93 -17.24 -2.76
N SER A 31 10.46 -16.62 -1.70
CA SER A 31 9.69 -16.41 -0.47
C SER A 31 8.50 -15.46 -0.69
N VAL A 32 7.42 -15.72 0.04
CA VAL A 32 6.18 -14.93 0.01
C VAL A 32 5.97 -14.27 1.37
N CYS A 33 5.65 -12.98 1.35
CA CYS A 33 5.21 -12.24 2.53
C CYS A 33 3.73 -11.88 2.38
N LEU A 34 2.89 -12.37 3.30
CA LEU A 34 1.49 -12.00 3.39
C LEU A 34 1.35 -10.92 4.46
N MET A 35 0.83 -9.76 4.06
CA MET A 35 0.62 -8.64 4.98
C MET A 35 -0.73 -7.98 4.72
N HIS A 36 -1.36 -7.55 5.81
CA HIS A 36 -2.56 -6.74 5.73
C HIS A 36 -2.23 -5.35 5.18
N THR A 37 -3.06 -4.77 4.31
CA THR A 37 -2.79 -3.48 3.64
C THR A 37 -2.63 -2.30 4.61
N ARG A 38 -3.17 -2.42 5.82
CA ARG A 38 -3.04 -1.43 6.91
C ARG A 38 -1.85 -1.67 7.85
N LEU A 39 -1.05 -2.72 7.63
CA LEU A 39 0.14 -2.96 8.45
C LEU A 39 1.16 -1.86 8.18
N LEU A 40 1.61 -1.16 9.21
CA LEU A 40 2.73 -0.23 9.06
C LEU A 40 3.99 -1.02 8.70
N HIS A 41 4.55 -0.71 7.54
CA HIS A 41 5.74 -1.37 7.01
C HIS A 41 6.62 -0.35 6.29
N GLY A 42 7.89 -0.70 6.12
CA GLY A 42 8.88 0.11 5.46
C GLY A 42 10.12 -0.71 5.14
N SER A 43 11.11 -0.07 4.51
CA SER A 43 12.39 -0.71 4.24
C SER A 43 13.53 0.27 4.47
N ALA A 44 14.65 -0.25 4.99
CA ALA A 44 15.89 0.51 4.97
C ALA A 44 16.37 0.74 3.52
N PRO A 45 17.17 1.80 3.28
CA PRO A 45 17.80 2.03 1.98
C PRO A 45 18.59 0.82 1.50
N ASN A 46 18.60 0.60 0.18
CA ASN A 46 19.39 -0.48 -0.41
C ASN A 46 20.84 -0.04 -0.63
N PHE A 47 21.75 -0.44 0.26
CA PHE A 47 23.19 -0.18 0.11
C PHE A 47 23.92 -1.29 -0.68
N GLY A 48 23.21 -2.30 -1.16
CA GLY A 48 23.79 -3.42 -1.89
C GLY A 48 24.00 -3.12 -3.39
N LYS A 49 24.85 -3.93 -4.05
CA LYS A 49 25.10 -3.86 -5.50
C LYS A 49 24.00 -4.49 -6.37
N ARG A 50 22.95 -5.05 -5.76
CA ARG A 50 21.87 -5.78 -6.45
C ARG A 50 20.52 -5.15 -6.13
N SER A 51 19.64 -5.09 -7.13
CA SER A 51 18.24 -4.69 -6.94
C SER A 51 17.49 -5.70 -6.07
N ARG A 52 16.59 -5.20 -5.22
CA ARG A 52 15.63 -6.00 -4.45
C ARG A 52 14.30 -6.04 -5.21
N ASN A 53 14.20 -6.96 -6.16
CA ASN A 53 13.00 -7.06 -6.99
C ASN A 53 11.87 -7.72 -6.19
N LEU A 54 10.70 -7.08 -6.19
CA LEU A 54 9.49 -7.57 -5.56
C LEU A 54 8.41 -7.73 -6.61
N PHE A 55 7.65 -8.82 -6.52
CA PHE A 55 6.40 -8.99 -7.24
C PHE A 55 5.25 -8.80 -6.25
N ILE A 56 4.45 -7.76 -6.45
CA ILE A 56 3.39 -7.37 -5.52
C ILE A 56 2.04 -7.70 -6.15
N CYS A 57 1.27 -8.55 -5.46
CA CYS A 57 -0.13 -8.84 -5.78
C CYS A 57 -1.01 -8.32 -4.65
N VAL A 58 -2.09 -7.62 -4.99
CA VAL A 58 -3.11 -7.19 -4.03
C VAL A 58 -4.36 -8.02 -4.27
N TYR A 59 -4.89 -8.56 -3.18
CA TYR A 59 -6.15 -9.30 -3.18
C TYR A 59 -7.16 -8.56 -2.31
N SER A 60 -8.42 -8.60 -2.73
CA SER A 60 -9.56 -8.11 -1.97
C SER A 60 -10.71 -9.10 -2.10
N ALA A 61 -11.66 -9.06 -1.16
CA ALA A 61 -12.90 -9.80 -1.32
C ALA A 61 -13.69 -9.22 -2.52
N GLU A 62 -14.42 -10.07 -3.25
CA GLU A 62 -15.18 -9.64 -4.44
C GLU A 62 -16.19 -8.54 -4.13
N ASP A 63 -16.77 -8.56 -2.93
CA ASP A 63 -17.75 -7.60 -2.45
C ASP A 63 -17.12 -6.33 -1.81
N ALA A 64 -15.79 -6.19 -1.84
CA ALA A 64 -15.05 -5.04 -1.37
C ALA A 64 -14.63 -4.14 -2.56
N ILE A 65 -15.48 -3.18 -2.89
CA ILE A 65 -15.32 -2.35 -4.09
C ILE A 65 -14.40 -1.14 -3.84
N PRO A 66 -13.47 -0.81 -4.76
CA PRO A 66 -12.62 0.37 -4.63
C PRO A 66 -13.43 1.66 -4.64
N CYS A 67 -13.12 2.58 -3.70
CA CYS A 67 -13.77 3.89 -3.59
C CYS A 67 -13.17 4.96 -4.52
N SER A 68 -12.03 4.66 -5.15
CA SER A 68 -11.33 5.57 -6.06
C SER A 68 -10.61 4.76 -7.13
N SER A 69 -10.35 5.38 -8.29
CA SER A 69 -9.57 4.73 -9.36
C SER A 69 -8.19 4.32 -8.87
N ASN A 70 -7.74 3.14 -9.26
CA ASN A 70 -6.37 2.70 -9.06
C ASN A 70 -5.39 3.68 -9.75
N PRO A 71 -4.39 4.25 -9.04
CA PRO A 71 -3.40 5.13 -9.65
C PRO A 71 -2.48 4.42 -10.65
N MET A 72 -2.39 3.08 -10.57
CA MET A 72 -1.64 2.23 -11.49
C MET A 72 -2.56 1.14 -12.07
N PRO A 73 -3.40 1.48 -13.07
CA PRO A 73 -4.38 0.56 -13.65
C PRO A 73 -3.71 -0.73 -14.16
N SER A 74 -4.38 -1.85 -13.94
CA SER A 74 -3.91 -3.16 -14.39
C SER A 74 -5.02 -3.88 -15.15
N LYS A 75 -4.65 -4.64 -16.19
CA LYS A 75 -5.59 -5.51 -16.91
C LYS A 75 -6.17 -6.64 -16.03
N PHE A 76 -5.56 -6.90 -14.87
CA PHE A 76 -5.98 -7.91 -13.91
C PHE A 76 -6.83 -7.32 -12.77
N GLU A 77 -7.10 -6.02 -12.78
CA GLU A 77 -7.95 -5.38 -11.78
C GLU A 77 -9.37 -5.97 -11.82
N GLY A 78 -9.85 -6.44 -10.67
CA GLY A 78 -11.16 -7.10 -10.55
C GLY A 78 -11.22 -8.55 -11.07
N LEU A 79 -10.08 -9.16 -11.45
CA LEU A 79 -10.04 -10.58 -11.82
C LEU A 79 -10.42 -11.45 -10.61
N ILE A 80 -11.49 -12.23 -10.75
CA ILE A 80 -11.87 -13.24 -9.75
C ILE A 80 -10.93 -14.42 -9.86
N VAL A 81 -10.09 -14.62 -8.84
CA VAL A 81 -9.13 -15.73 -8.76
C VAL A 81 -9.69 -16.94 -8.01
N SER A 82 -10.75 -16.75 -7.22
CA SER A 82 -11.46 -17.79 -6.47
C SER A 82 -12.87 -17.32 -6.13
N GLY A 83 -13.85 -18.21 -6.21
CA GLY A 83 -15.27 -17.91 -6.00
C GLY A 83 -15.97 -17.39 -7.26
N GLU A 84 -17.07 -16.65 -7.06
CA GLU A 84 -17.92 -16.13 -8.13
C GLU A 84 -18.23 -14.64 -7.92
N LYS A 85 -18.60 -13.95 -8.99
CA LYS A 85 -19.01 -12.55 -8.94
C LYS A 85 -20.45 -12.46 -8.41
N THR A 86 -20.64 -11.80 -7.28
CA THR A 86 -21.95 -11.72 -6.61
C THR A 86 -22.74 -10.48 -6.98
N ASN A 87 -22.08 -9.45 -7.55
CA ASN A 87 -22.64 -8.11 -7.75
C ASN A 87 -23.20 -7.48 -6.46
N LYS A 88 -22.64 -7.84 -5.30
CA LYS A 88 -22.99 -7.24 -4.01
C LYS A 88 -21.83 -6.42 -3.49
N VAL A 89 -22.15 -5.38 -2.72
CA VAL A 89 -21.16 -4.57 -2.00
C VAL A 89 -21.41 -4.73 -0.51
N ARG A 90 -20.39 -5.18 0.22
CA ARG A 90 -20.43 -5.25 1.68
C ARG A 90 -19.91 -3.94 2.25
N SER A 91 -20.79 -3.22 2.97
CA SER A 91 -20.46 -1.91 3.54
C SER A 91 -21.12 -1.70 4.91
N ILE A 92 -20.57 -0.76 5.67
CA ILE A 92 -21.14 -0.18 6.88
C ILE A 92 -21.19 1.34 6.71
N PRO A 93 -21.98 2.09 7.49
CA PRO A 93 -21.89 3.55 7.47
C PRO A 93 -20.48 4.00 7.88
N TYR A 94 -19.79 4.73 7.00
CA TYR A 94 -18.49 5.36 7.28
C TYR A 94 -18.30 6.63 6.47
N GLU A 95 -17.41 7.49 6.93
CA GLU A 95 -16.96 8.68 6.21
C GLU A 95 -15.43 8.64 6.08
N ILE A 96 -14.94 8.86 4.86
CA ILE A 96 -13.51 9.00 4.58
C ILE A 96 -13.28 10.19 3.65
N LYS A 97 -12.13 10.85 3.82
CA LYS A 97 -11.61 11.75 2.79
C LYS A 97 -10.98 10.88 1.71
N LEU A 98 -11.45 11.02 0.47
CA LEU A 98 -10.88 10.30 -0.66
C LEU A 98 -9.41 10.71 -0.88
N PRO A 99 -8.55 9.76 -1.26
CA PRO A 99 -7.16 10.07 -1.54
C PRO A 99 -7.02 10.96 -2.78
N GLN A 100 -6.04 11.86 -2.78
CA GLN A 100 -5.68 12.60 -3.97
C GLN A 100 -4.91 11.68 -4.92
N LYS A 101 -5.28 11.68 -6.21
CA LYS A 101 -4.55 10.92 -7.21
C LYS A 101 -3.14 11.50 -7.37
N PRO A 102 -2.08 10.69 -7.18
CA PRO A 102 -0.71 11.14 -7.45
C PRO A 102 -0.55 11.62 -8.89
N THR A 103 0.23 12.69 -9.09
CA THR A 103 0.65 13.13 -10.43
C THR A 103 1.87 12.36 -10.95
N THR A 104 2.56 11.64 -10.06
CA THR A 104 3.75 10.83 -10.34
C THR A 104 3.44 9.35 -10.13
N ALA A 105 4.17 8.48 -10.83
CA ALA A 105 3.97 7.03 -10.72
C ALA A 105 4.51 6.45 -9.40
N SER A 106 5.52 7.09 -8.80
CA SER A 106 6.15 6.62 -7.56
C SER A 106 5.63 7.39 -6.35
N PHE A 107 5.29 6.64 -5.31
CA PHE A 107 4.98 7.19 -3.99
C PHE A 107 6.19 7.90 -3.36
N PHE A 108 7.42 7.45 -3.68
CA PHE A 108 8.65 8.13 -3.24
C PHE A 108 8.74 9.55 -3.79
N ASP A 109 8.27 9.79 -5.03
CA ASP A 109 8.24 11.13 -5.62
C ASP A 109 7.24 12.06 -4.89
N GLN A 110 6.21 11.49 -4.24
CA GLN A 110 5.28 12.28 -3.43
C GLN A 110 5.88 12.61 -2.05
N GLN A 111 6.61 11.67 -1.44
CA GLN A 111 7.26 11.88 -0.15
C GLN A 111 8.42 12.89 -0.25
N ALA A 112 9.21 12.83 -1.33
CA ALA A 112 10.32 13.76 -1.58
C ALA A 112 9.89 15.23 -1.78
N LYS A 113 8.61 15.49 -2.08
CA LYS A 113 8.07 16.86 -2.19
C LYS A 113 7.77 17.53 -0.85
N SER A 114 7.94 16.80 0.25
CA SER A 114 7.64 17.27 1.60
C SER A 114 8.85 17.38 2.53
N GLU A 115 10.03 17.10 2.00
CA GLU A 115 11.32 17.52 2.56
C GLU A 115 11.65 18.94 2.07
#